data_AF-A0A822J1X2-F1
#
_entry.id   AF-A0A822J1X2-F1
#
_cell.length_a   1.000
_cell.length_b   1.000
_cell.length_c   1.000
_cell.angle_alpha   90.00
_cell.angle_beta   90.00
_cell.angle_gamma   90.00
#
_symmetry.space_group_name_H-M   'P 1'
#
loop_
_entity.id
_entity.type
_entity.pdbx_description
1 polymer ?
#
loop_
_entity_poly.entity_id
_entity_poly.type
_entity_poly.pdbx_seq_one_letter_code
_entity_poly.pdbx_strand_id
1 'polypeptide(L)'
;MKEQEKSQKKVYSVDTGLSNVIGFRFSKNSGKLMENIVANELRIRQTFDPMIEIYYYKDAAGREVDFIIKEGLQIRELIQVCDDISNMETKDREITGMIMAMKELNLERGLVITEDYEGEENIKGKEIIFKPLWKWLLLQGN
;
A
#
# COMPACT_ATOMS: atom_id res chain seq x y z
N MET A 1 -22.45 11.95 2.36
CA MET A 1 -22.56 10.75 3.23
C MET A 1 -23.43 9.72 2.53
N LYS A 2 -22.82 8.83 1.76
CA LYS A 2 -23.38 7.69 0.98
C LYS A 2 -22.17 7.24 0.14
N GLU A 3 -21.56 6.06 0.24
CA GLU A 3 -21.88 4.75 0.80
C GLU A 3 -20.64 4.24 1.54
N GLN A 4 -20.74 3.92 2.83
CA GLN A 4 -19.64 3.34 3.62
C GLN A 4 -19.75 1.80 3.79
N GLU A 5 -20.75 1.15 3.19
CA GLU A 5 -21.16 -0.22 3.59
C GLU A 5 -20.91 -1.35 2.57
N LYS A 6 -20.06 -1.17 1.54
CA LYS A 6 -19.77 -2.25 0.58
C LYS A 6 -18.29 -2.51 0.24
N SER A 7 -17.36 -2.05 1.06
CA SER A 7 -15.99 -2.57 0.97
C SER A 7 -15.89 -3.90 1.72
N GLN A 8 -15.47 -4.96 1.03
CA GLN A 8 -15.00 -6.18 1.71
C GLN A 8 -13.96 -5.77 2.76
N LYS A 9 -14.08 -6.28 3.99
CA LYS A 9 -13.11 -6.01 5.05
C LYS A 9 -11.80 -6.72 4.69
N LYS A 10 -10.72 -5.98 4.42
CA LYS A 10 -9.38 -6.58 4.35
C LYS A 10 -9.02 -7.07 5.76
N VAL A 11 -8.67 -8.35 5.88
CA VAL A 11 -8.32 -9.02 7.15
C VAL A 11 -6.82 -9.23 7.18
N TYR A 12 -6.16 -8.64 8.18
CA TYR A 12 -4.72 -8.73 8.40
C TYR A 12 -4.45 -9.50 9.69
N SER A 13 -3.44 -10.37 9.66
CA SER A 13 -3.05 -11.16 10.81
C SER A 13 -1.89 -10.51 11.53
N VAL A 14 -2.06 -10.32 12.84
CA VAL A 14 -1.03 -9.77 13.74
C VAL A 14 0.21 -10.67 13.78
N ASP A 15 0.01 -12.00 13.77
CA ASP A 15 1.10 -12.97 13.63
C ASP A 15 1.20 -13.42 12.16
N THR A 16 2.18 -12.86 11.44
CA THR A 16 2.51 -13.25 10.05
C THR A 16 3.00 -14.70 9.96
N GLY A 17 3.59 -15.23 11.04
CA GLY A 17 4.04 -16.63 11.14
C GLY A 17 2.86 -17.59 11.14
N LEU A 18 1.78 -17.26 11.86
CA LEU A 18 0.55 -18.05 11.85
C LEU A 18 -0.14 -18.05 10.46
N SER A 19 -0.17 -16.90 9.77
CA SER A 19 -0.67 -16.82 8.39
C SER A 19 0.14 -17.66 7.41
N ASN A 20 1.47 -17.72 7.60
CA ASN A 20 2.38 -18.53 6.78
C ASN A 20 2.30 -20.03 7.07
N VAL A 21 1.85 -20.43 8.26
CA VAL A 21 1.67 -21.83 8.66
C VAL A 21 0.31 -22.38 8.21
N ILE A 22 -0.74 -21.55 8.20
CA ILE A 22 -2.11 -21.97 7.83
C ILE A 22 -2.42 -21.67 6.36
N GLY A 23 -1.78 -20.67 5.75
CA GLY A 23 -1.92 -20.32 4.34
C GLY A 23 -1.00 -21.15 3.46
N PHE A 24 -1.57 -22.01 2.61
CA PHE A 24 -0.86 -22.84 1.62
C PHE A 24 0.29 -22.07 0.94
N ARG A 25 1.52 -22.58 1.12
CA ARG A 25 2.75 -22.08 0.49
C ARG A 25 2.68 -22.25 -1.03
N PHE A 26 2.43 -21.15 -1.74
CA PHE A 26 2.76 -20.98 -3.15
C PHE A 26 3.18 -19.52 -3.38
N SER A 27 4.02 -19.27 -4.37
CA SER A 27 4.49 -17.94 -4.83
C SER A 27 3.37 -16.91 -5.08
N LYS A 28 2.10 -17.34 -5.12
CA LYS A 28 0.91 -16.47 -5.16
C LYS A 28 0.63 -15.69 -3.85
N ASN A 29 1.33 -16.00 -2.76
CA ASN A 29 1.11 -15.40 -1.44
C ASN A 29 2.17 -14.35 -1.03
N SER A 30 3.22 -14.11 -1.81
CA SER A 30 4.27 -13.11 -1.52
C SER A 30 3.70 -11.71 -1.40
N GLY A 31 2.97 -11.23 -2.42
CA GLY A 31 2.32 -9.91 -2.37
C GLY A 31 1.38 -9.73 -1.18
N LYS A 32 0.55 -10.73 -0.88
CA LYS A 32 -0.36 -10.68 0.29
C LYS A 32 0.39 -10.68 1.62
N LEU A 33 1.51 -11.38 1.71
CA LEU A 33 2.35 -11.38 2.92
C LEU A 33 3.01 -10.01 3.10
N MET A 34 3.55 -9.43 2.03
CA MET A 34 4.11 -8.07 2.05
C MET A 34 3.04 -7.05 2.44
N GLU A 35 1.85 -7.12 1.85
CA GLU A 35 0.71 -6.29 2.20
C GLU A 35 0.36 -6.42 3.69
N ASN A 36 0.35 -7.64 4.23
CA ASN A 36 0.11 -7.88 5.66
C ASN A 36 1.21 -7.31 6.57
N ILE A 37 2.48 -7.41 6.15
CA ILE A 37 3.61 -6.81 6.88
C ILE A 37 3.46 -5.29 6.91
N VAL A 38 3.16 -4.67 5.77
CA VAL A 38 2.92 -3.22 5.66
C VAL A 38 1.73 -2.80 6.52
N ALA A 39 0.63 -3.55 6.49
CA ALA A 39 -0.54 -3.29 7.34
C ALA A 39 -0.20 -3.33 8.84
N ASN A 40 0.53 -4.35 9.29
CA ASN A 40 0.94 -4.49 10.69
C ASN A 40 1.86 -3.34 11.11
N GLU A 41 2.82 -2.98 10.26
CA GLU A 41 3.70 -1.86 10.52
C GLU A 41 2.94 -0.53 10.62
N LEU A 42 2.01 -0.26 9.70
CA LEU A 42 1.17 0.93 9.78
C LEU A 42 0.33 0.95 11.06
N ARG A 43 -0.18 -0.20 11.50
CA ARG A 43 -0.89 -0.33 12.78
C ARG A 43 0.00 -0.04 13.97
N ILE A 44 1.25 -0.49 13.96
CA ILE A 44 2.23 -0.15 15.00
C ILE A 44 2.45 1.37 15.01
N ARG A 45 2.66 2.03 13.86
CA ARG A 45 2.80 3.49 13.77
C ARG A 45 1.60 4.23 14.34
N GLN A 46 0.39 3.76 14.05
CA GLN A 46 -0.85 4.32 14.59
C GLN A 46 -0.93 4.21 16.13
N THR A 47 -0.28 3.22 16.76
CA THR A 47 -0.22 3.16 18.24
C THR A 47 0.67 4.23 18.85
N PHE A 48 1.68 4.70 18.12
CA PHE A 48 2.59 5.76 18.57
C PHE A 48 2.06 7.16 18.19
N ASP A 49 1.32 7.27 17.10
CA ASP A 49 0.68 8.51 16.64
C ASP A 49 -0.81 8.30 16.38
N PRO A 50 -1.69 8.68 17.33
CA PRO A 50 -3.14 8.54 17.21
C PRO A 50 -3.77 9.39 16.11
N MET A 51 -3.06 10.37 15.54
CA MET A 51 -3.56 11.17 14.42
C MET A 51 -3.53 10.42 13.09
N ILE A 52 -2.77 9.32 13.02
CA ILE A 52 -2.69 8.46 11.85
C ILE A 52 -3.96 7.62 11.72
N GLU A 53 -4.65 7.78 10.60
CA GLU A 53 -5.79 6.98 10.18
C GLU A 53 -5.43 6.21 8.89
N ILE A 54 -5.72 4.91 8.86
CA ILE A 54 -5.39 4.01 7.75
C ILE A 54 -6.68 3.60 7.04
N TYR A 55 -6.74 3.86 5.73
CA TYR A 55 -7.87 3.52 4.87
C TYR A 55 -7.43 2.67 3.68
N TYR A 56 -8.41 2.08 2.99
CA TYR A 56 -8.23 1.27 1.79
C TYR A 56 -8.97 1.96 0.64
N TYR A 57 -8.38 2.02 -0.55
CA TYR A 57 -9.01 2.61 -1.72
C TYR A 57 -9.47 1.52 -2.68
N LYS A 58 -10.71 1.63 -3.14
CA LYS A 58 -11.25 0.83 -4.24
C LYS A 58 -12.27 1.66 -5.00
N ASP A 59 -12.10 1.77 -6.31
CA ASP A 59 -13.04 2.49 -7.15
C ASP A 59 -14.08 1.59 -7.83
N ALA A 60 -15.04 2.22 -8.50
CA ALA A 60 -16.11 1.53 -9.22
C ALA A 60 -15.62 0.73 -10.44
N ALA A 61 -14.43 1.02 -10.96
CA ALA A 61 -13.80 0.29 -12.05
C ALA A 61 -12.99 -0.92 -11.55
N GLY A 62 -12.93 -1.14 -10.23
CA GLY A 62 -12.19 -2.23 -9.61
C GLY A 62 -10.69 -1.96 -9.46
N ARG A 63 -10.25 -0.71 -9.61
CA ARG A 63 -8.87 -0.30 -9.32
C ARG A 63 -8.74 -0.08 -7.82
N GLU A 64 -7.64 -0.54 -7.26
CA GLU A 64 -7.38 -0.54 -5.83
C GLU A 64 -6.04 0.13 -5.54
N VAL A 65 -5.94 0.74 -4.35
CA VAL A 65 -4.67 1.12 -3.74
C VAL A 65 -4.67 0.56 -2.33
N ASP A 66 -3.58 -0.09 -1.94
CA ASP A 66 -3.55 -0.89 -0.71
C ASP A 66 -3.74 -0.06 0.54
N PHE A 67 -3.10 1.11 0.66
CA PHE A 67 -3.27 1.96 1.84
C PHE A 67 -3.33 3.44 1.49
N ILE A 68 -4.24 4.15 2.15
CA ILE A 68 -4.25 5.61 2.27
C ILE A 68 -3.94 5.94 3.72
N ILE A 69 -2.93 6.78 3.94
CA ILE A 69 -2.57 7.32 5.25
C ILE A 69 -3.09 8.74 5.35
N LYS A 70 -3.97 8.98 6.32
CA LYS A 70 -4.48 10.31 6.66
C LYS A 70 -3.95 10.72 8.02
N GLU A 71 -3.53 11.96 8.15
CA GLU A 71 -3.07 12.54 9.40
C GLU A 71 -3.92 13.78 9.70
N GLY A 72 -4.76 13.70 10.72
CA GLY A 72 -5.73 14.76 11.02
C GLY A 72 -6.69 15.02 9.86
N LEU A 73 -6.60 16.18 9.21
CA LEU A 73 -7.46 16.58 8.07
C LEU A 73 -6.82 16.34 6.70
N GLN A 74 -5.55 15.96 6.64
CA GLN A 74 -4.80 15.86 5.39
C GLN A 74 -4.50 14.41 5.03
N ILE A 75 -4.62 14.08 3.75
CA ILE A 75 -4.12 12.81 3.23
C ILE A 75 -2.62 12.98 3.06
N ARG A 76 -1.86 12.18 3.81
CA ARG A 76 -0.40 12.26 3.88
C ARG A 76 0.27 11.43 2.81
N GLU A 77 -0.18 10.19 2.61
CA GLU A 77 0.52 9.23 1.77
C GLU A 77 -0.44 8.20 1.14
N LEU A 78 -0.12 7.80 -0.09
CA LEU A 78 -0.68 6.62 -0.74
C LEU A 78 0.40 5.56 -0.85
N ILE A 79 0.08 4.34 -0.43
CA ILE A 79 1.00 3.20 -0.45
C ILE A 79 0.37 2.08 -1.28
N GLN A 80 1.08 1.65 -2.32
CA GLN A 80 0.80 0.44 -3.09
C GLN A 80 1.86 -0.62 -2.75
N VAL A 81 1.48 -1.87 -2.57
CA VAL A 81 2.43 -2.97 -2.38
C VAL A 81 2.51 -3.79 -3.66
N CYS A 82 3.72 -4.02 -4.14
CA CYS A 82 3.99 -4.74 -5.39
C CYS A 82 5.11 -5.74 -5.15
N ASP A 83 4.88 -7.04 -5.35
CA ASP A 83 5.93 -8.05 -5.15
C ASP A 83 6.89 -8.11 -6.34
N ASP A 84 6.38 -8.17 -7.56
CA ASP A 84 7.19 -8.24 -8.77
C ASP A 84 6.92 -7.07 -9.73
N ILE A 85 7.85 -6.10 -9.72
CA ILE A 85 7.82 -4.95 -10.63
C ILE A 85 8.44 -5.24 -12.00
N SER A 86 9.09 -6.40 -12.18
CA SER A 86 9.76 -6.78 -13.43
C SER A 86 8.76 -7.15 -14.53
N ASN A 87 7.53 -7.50 -14.15
CA ASN A 87 6.45 -7.70 -15.10
C ASN A 87 5.83 -6.36 -15.52
N MET A 88 6.27 -5.86 -16.69
CA MET A 88 5.87 -4.58 -17.28
C MET A 88 4.33 -4.44 -17.45
N GLU A 89 3.62 -5.54 -17.66
CA GLU A 89 2.16 -5.56 -17.82
C GLU A 89 1.42 -5.43 -16.48
N THR A 90 2.02 -5.95 -15.40
CA THR A 90 1.59 -5.75 -14.01
C THR A 90 1.85 -4.31 -13.58
N LYS A 91 3.05 -3.78 -13.89
CA LYS A 91 3.48 -2.42 -13.56
C LYS A 91 2.51 -1.36 -14.06
N ASP A 92 2.10 -1.43 -15.34
CA ASP A 92 1.18 -0.44 -15.92
C ASP A 92 -0.22 -0.46 -15.29
N ARG A 93 -0.71 -1.64 -14.90
CA ARG A 93 -2.04 -1.80 -14.29
C ARG A 93 -2.06 -1.29 -12.86
N GLU A 94 -1.07 -1.65 -12.06
CA GLU A 94 -0.99 -1.25 -10.65
C GLU A 94 -0.71 0.25 -10.51
N ILE A 95 0.21 0.78 -11.31
CA ILE A 95 0.52 2.21 -11.31
C ILE A 95 -0.67 3.03 -11.79
N THR A 96 -1.46 2.54 -12.75
CA THR A 96 -2.64 3.28 -13.23
C THR A 96 -3.68 3.49 -12.12
N GLY A 97 -3.90 2.49 -11.25
CA GLY A 97 -4.77 2.64 -10.09
C GLY A 97 -4.28 3.73 -9.14
N MET A 98 -3.00 3.67 -8.78
CA MET A 98 -2.38 4.66 -7.90
C MET A 98 -2.44 6.08 -8.48
N ILE A 99 -2.11 6.26 -9.76
CA ILE A 99 -2.16 7.58 -10.43
C ILE A 99 -3.57 8.17 -10.42
N MET A 100 -4.60 7.35 -10.59
CA MET A 100 -5.99 7.82 -10.54
C MET A 100 -6.40 8.23 -9.14
N ALA A 101 -6.04 7.44 -8.12
CA ALA A 101 -6.25 7.81 -6.72
C ALA A 101 -5.50 9.09 -6.36
N MET A 102 -4.24 9.25 -6.80
CA MET A 102 -3.45 10.48 -6.59
C MET A 102 -4.13 11.71 -7.20
N LYS A 103 -4.73 11.58 -8.39
CA LYS A 103 -5.48 12.68 -9.02
C LYS A 103 -6.76 13.02 -8.27
N GLU A 104 -7.52 12.01 -7.84
CA GLU A 104 -8.75 12.22 -7.07
C GLU A 104 -8.48 12.87 -5.70
N LEU A 105 -7.36 12.49 -5.07
CA LEU A 105 -6.97 12.95 -3.74
C LEU A 105 -6.02 14.17 -3.78
N ASN A 106 -5.73 14.70 -4.97
CA ASN A 106 -4.84 15.84 -5.21
C ASN A 106 -3.43 15.67 -4.58
N LEU A 107 -2.85 14.48 -4.70
CA LEU A 107 -1.51 14.16 -4.24
C LEU A 107 -0.50 14.24 -5.39
N GLU A 108 0.67 14.79 -5.14
CA GLU A 108 1.76 14.86 -6.12
C GLU A 108 2.68 13.64 -6.10
N ARG A 109 2.72 12.92 -4.97
CA ARG A 109 3.63 11.81 -4.73
C ARG A 109 2.91 10.57 -4.18
N GLY A 110 3.30 9.41 -4.66
CA GLY A 110 2.86 8.09 -4.18
C GLY A 110 4.06 7.20 -3.86
N LEU A 111 3.86 6.24 -2.94
CA LEU A 111 4.85 5.27 -2.53
C LEU A 111 4.45 3.88 -3.01
N VAL A 112 5.37 3.19 -3.67
CA VAL A 112 5.26 1.77 -4.01
C VAL A 112 6.29 1.01 -3.18
N ILE A 113 5.81 0.08 -2.36
CA ILE A 113 6.65 -0.83 -1.59
C ILE A 113 6.90 -2.07 -2.44
N THR A 114 8.17 -2.35 -2.68
CA THR A 114 8.65 -3.44 -3.54
C THR A 114 9.38 -4.51 -2.74
N GLU A 115 9.63 -5.67 -3.33
CA GLU A 115 10.47 -6.69 -2.67
C GLU A 115 11.93 -6.20 -2.56
N ASP A 116 12.51 -5.73 -3.67
CA ASP A 116 13.93 -5.38 -3.77
C ASP A 116 14.25 -4.12 -4.60
N TYR A 117 13.33 -3.65 -5.45
CA TYR A 117 13.56 -2.52 -6.34
C TYR A 117 13.49 -1.15 -5.63
N GLU A 118 14.48 -0.30 -5.85
CA GLU A 118 14.49 1.09 -5.39
C GLU A 118 14.62 2.05 -6.58
N GLY A 119 13.84 3.13 -6.58
CA GLY A 119 13.90 4.12 -7.65
C GLY A 119 12.84 5.19 -7.53
N GLU A 120 12.86 6.13 -8.47
CA GLU A 120 11.87 7.20 -8.59
C GLU A 120 11.47 7.34 -10.05
N GLU A 121 10.17 7.41 -10.31
CA GLU A 121 9.65 7.60 -11.67
C GLU A 121 8.61 8.72 -11.69
N ASN A 122 8.67 9.58 -12.71
CA ASN A 122 7.61 10.55 -12.97
C ASN A 122 6.68 10.00 -14.05
N ILE A 123 5.44 9.73 -13.68
CA ILE A 123 4.43 9.15 -14.57
C ILE A 123 3.23 10.09 -14.61
N LYS A 124 2.94 10.63 -15.81
CA LYS A 124 1.81 11.54 -16.04
C LYS A 124 1.82 12.77 -15.11
N GLY A 125 3.00 13.29 -14.78
CA GLY A 125 3.18 14.46 -13.92
C GLY A 125 3.07 14.16 -12.43
N LYS A 126 3.02 12.89 -12.03
CA LYS A 126 2.99 12.43 -10.63
C LYS A 126 4.27 11.67 -10.33
N GLU A 127 4.82 11.91 -9.15
CA GLU A 127 6.04 11.28 -8.67
C GLU A 127 5.71 9.96 -7.97
N ILE A 128 6.38 8.88 -8.37
CA ILE A 128 6.26 7.57 -7.74
C ILE A 128 7.62 7.20 -7.16
N ILE A 129 7.65 6.98 -5.85
CA ILE A 129 8.82 6.49 -5.15
C ILE A 129 8.66 4.98 -4.99
N PHE A 130 9.66 4.23 -5.46
CA PHE A 130 9.77 2.80 -5.23
C PHE A 130 10.75 2.57 -4.09
N LYS A 131 10.31 1.83 -3.07
CA LYS A 131 11.13 1.54 -1.90
C LYS A 131 11.05 0.07 -1.53
N PRO A 132 12.19 -0.62 -1.38
CA PRO A 132 12.19 -1.99 -0.89
C PRO A 132 11.57 -2.10 0.50
N LEU A 133 10.80 -3.16 0.74
CA LEU A 133 10.08 -3.39 1.99
C LEU A 133 11.02 -3.35 3.20
N TRP A 134 12.16 -4.03 3.14
CA TRP A 134 13.15 -4.05 4.21
C TRP A 134 13.67 -2.64 4.54
N LYS A 135 13.87 -1.80 3.52
CA LYS A 135 14.35 -0.42 3.70
C LYS A 135 13.25 0.45 4.31
N TRP A 136 12.01 0.29 3.86
CA TRP A 136 10.86 1.01 4.41
C TRP A 136 10.60 0.67 5.89
N LEU A 137 10.81 -0.58 6.29
CA LEU A 137 10.69 -1.02 7.70
C LEU A 137 11.80 -0.45 8.60
N LEU A 138 13.01 -0.24 8.07
CA LEU A 138 14.16 0.23 8.86
C LEU A 138 14.20 1.75 9.09
N LEU A 139 13.51 2.54 8.28
CA LEU A 139 13.52 4.01 8.35
C LEU A 139 12.73 4.58 9.56
N GLN A 140 12.50 3.80 10.61
CA GLN A 140 11.80 4.20 11.84
C GLN A 140 12.57 5.16 12.75
N GLY A 141 13.83 5.49 12.42
CA GLY A 141 14.66 6.37 13.23
C GLY A 141 14.93 7.70 12.54
N ASN A 142 14.10 8.71 12.79
CA ASN A 142 14.46 10.13 12.86
C ASN A 142 13.32 10.96 13.44
#